data_AF-A0A7S1VE35-F1
#
_entry.id   AF-A0A7S1VE35-F1
#
_cell.length_a   1.000
_cell.length_b   1.000
_cell.length_c   1.000
_cell.angle_alpha   90.00
_cell.angle_beta   90.00
_cell.angle_gamma   90.00
#
_symmetry.space_group_name_H-M   'P 1'
#
loop_
_entity.id
_entity.type
_entity.pdbx_description
1 polymer ?
#
loop_
_entity_poly.entity_id
_entity_poly.type
_entity_poly.pdbx_seq_one_letter_code
_entity_poly.pdbx_strand_id
1 'polypeptide(L)'
;MPKKQLHLFLVPAPGAKPEFLATLESDSKHWNDHELPPKVTLEGYTRDSWAWKPAPEIWRQAKSKSVDGRNKLVGFVKYLKDRKKCAYGRYSPTSVFVVTYQEQDGASAEALTCRFTNSMSQIPDIPFGKAKSKPQPAPAKSKPPVPTVVATNARSSSSAPKKKSGMLGNLLGAQKRTNVHLHNAPTKAKPLAVVKGGAGGAAPAGVAEGGGEARTAPQVFSDFRSEMEQKMLDFDIAENETELKIKISLAEITRGLDEEAKTRVNIETLKFMVIEQAEEVNEEWVANQEPSEFMDEATMIVYKEGHAPEDVLEEMNRVELTEDMRGQARALQDARRREEERKERQIDLANRAALQADDEDVAALNTKKRDRRTIEEIQRGFGGEELPNNKMAKM
;
A
#
# COMPACT_ATOMS: atom_id res chain seq x y z
N MET A 1 47.13 -5.71 -1.56
CA MET A 1 46.12 -4.70 -1.17
C MET A 1 44.83 -5.42 -0.84
N PRO A 2 44.11 -5.04 0.22
CA PRO A 2 42.82 -5.64 0.54
C PRO A 2 41.85 -5.44 -0.63
N LYS A 3 41.17 -6.52 -1.06
CA LYS A 3 40.17 -6.44 -2.13
C LYS A 3 38.95 -5.66 -1.63
N LYS A 4 38.42 -4.78 -2.47
CA LYS A 4 37.25 -3.97 -2.11
C LYS A 4 35.98 -4.84 -2.12
N GLN A 5 35.37 -4.99 -0.97
CA GLN A 5 34.10 -5.70 -0.79
C GLN A 5 32.91 -4.77 -0.98
N LEU A 6 31.84 -5.29 -1.59
CA LEU A 6 30.56 -4.60 -1.78
C LEU A 6 29.42 -5.45 -1.22
N HIS A 7 28.64 -4.87 -0.32
CA HIS A 7 27.45 -5.53 0.22
C HIS A 7 26.24 -5.24 -0.67
N LEU A 8 25.68 -6.29 -1.24
CA LEU A 8 24.53 -6.22 -2.12
C LEU A 8 23.25 -6.51 -1.31
N PHE A 9 22.26 -5.63 -1.45
CA PHE A 9 20.94 -5.77 -0.84
C PHE A 9 19.87 -5.83 -1.92
N LEU A 10 18.75 -6.48 -1.62
CA LEU A 10 17.60 -6.62 -2.51
C LEU A 10 16.34 -6.13 -1.81
N VAL A 11 15.51 -5.37 -2.51
CA VAL A 11 14.16 -5.03 -2.07
C VAL A 11 13.20 -6.10 -2.62
N PRO A 12 12.63 -6.99 -1.79
CA PRO A 12 11.83 -8.11 -2.28
C PRO A 12 10.48 -7.67 -2.87
N ALA A 13 9.89 -6.62 -2.29
CA ALA A 13 8.64 -6.02 -2.76
C ALA A 13 8.70 -4.49 -2.61
N PRO A 14 8.00 -3.70 -3.45
CA PRO A 14 7.93 -2.26 -3.31
C PRO A 14 7.53 -1.84 -1.88
N GLY A 15 8.36 -1.04 -1.22
CA GLY A 15 8.14 -0.59 0.16
C GLY A 15 8.64 -1.54 1.25
N ALA A 16 9.06 -2.76 0.92
CA ALA A 16 9.67 -3.67 1.87
C ALA A 16 11.08 -3.21 2.29
N LYS A 17 11.51 -3.65 3.49
CA LYS A 17 12.86 -3.37 3.98
C LYS A 17 13.89 -4.11 3.10
N PRO A 18 14.99 -3.45 2.67
CA PRO A 18 16.05 -4.13 1.93
C PRO A 18 16.66 -5.29 2.72
N GLU A 19 16.75 -6.45 2.08
CA GLU A 19 17.35 -7.65 2.64
C GLU A 19 18.77 -7.85 2.12
N PHE A 20 19.64 -8.40 2.96
CA PHE A 20 21.01 -8.71 2.55
C PHE A 20 21.02 -9.90 1.60
N LEU A 21 21.63 -9.71 0.43
CA LEU A 21 21.74 -10.71 -0.62
C LEU A 21 23.10 -11.42 -0.59
N ALA A 22 24.19 -10.68 -0.74
CA ALA A 22 25.54 -11.23 -0.82
C ALA A 22 26.64 -10.18 -0.54
N THR A 23 27.84 -10.64 -0.15
CA THR A 23 29.07 -9.82 -0.19
C THR A 23 29.84 -10.18 -1.44
N LEU A 24 30.06 -9.19 -2.30
CA LEU A 24 30.72 -9.35 -3.59
C LEU A 24 32.17 -8.88 -3.54
N GLU A 25 33.05 -9.65 -4.16
CA GLU A 25 34.42 -9.27 -4.49
C GLU A 25 34.67 -9.40 -6.00
N SER A 26 35.52 -8.53 -6.55
CA SER A 26 35.94 -8.60 -7.94
C SER A 26 37.44 -8.32 -8.08
N ASP A 27 38.07 -9.06 -9.00
CA ASP A 27 39.46 -8.85 -9.40
C ASP A 27 39.60 -7.78 -10.51
N SER A 28 38.49 -7.20 -10.96
CA SER A 28 38.51 -6.17 -12.02
C SER A 28 39.18 -4.89 -11.53
N LYS A 29 40.09 -4.32 -12.34
CA LYS A 29 40.70 -3.01 -12.07
C LYS A 29 39.63 -1.93 -11.90
N HIS A 30 38.60 -1.94 -12.76
CA HIS A 30 37.48 -1.00 -12.67
C HIS A 30 36.72 -1.10 -11.35
N TRP A 31 36.69 -2.26 -10.70
CA TRP A 31 36.02 -2.40 -9.40
C TRP A 31 36.79 -1.70 -8.29
N ASN A 32 38.12 -1.76 -8.35
CA ASN A 32 39.01 -1.23 -7.32
C ASN A 32 39.31 0.26 -7.52
N ASP A 33 39.37 0.72 -8.77
CA ASP A 33 39.70 2.11 -9.13
C ASP A 33 38.50 3.05 -9.00
N HIS A 34 37.29 2.53 -8.78
CA HIS A 34 36.07 3.34 -8.69
C HIS A 34 35.49 3.44 -7.29
N GLU A 35 34.86 4.60 -7.05
CA GLU A 35 34.07 4.93 -5.88
C GLU A 35 32.71 4.20 -5.87
N LEU A 36 32.73 2.89 -6.13
CA LEU A 36 31.59 2.06 -5.75
C LEU A 36 31.42 2.16 -4.23
N PRO A 37 30.21 2.44 -3.73
CA PRO A 37 29.98 2.47 -2.30
C PRO A 37 30.11 1.06 -1.71
N PRO A 38 30.40 0.95 -0.40
CA PRO A 38 30.48 -0.34 0.27
C PRO A 38 29.13 -1.07 0.30
N LYS A 39 28.02 -0.38 0.00
CA LYS A 39 26.66 -0.92 0.01
C LYS A 39 25.90 -0.45 -1.22
N VAL A 40 25.25 -1.39 -1.90
CA VAL A 40 24.32 -1.13 -3.01
C VAL A 40 23.01 -1.87 -2.75
N THR A 41 21.89 -1.18 -2.96
CA THR A 41 20.55 -1.77 -2.85
C THR A 41 19.94 -1.88 -4.24
N LEU A 42 19.52 -3.07 -4.63
CA LEU A 42 18.76 -3.33 -5.84
C LEU A 42 17.30 -2.94 -5.58
N GLU A 43 16.83 -1.97 -6.36
CA GLU A 43 15.51 -1.32 -6.22
C GLU A 43 14.44 -2.00 -7.08
N GLY A 44 14.84 -2.72 -8.12
CA GLY A 44 13.88 -3.33 -9.04
C GLY A 44 14.50 -4.25 -10.08
N TYR A 45 13.63 -4.72 -10.97
CA TYR A 45 13.98 -5.57 -12.10
C TYR A 45 13.55 -4.92 -13.41
N THR A 46 14.30 -5.16 -14.47
CA THR A 46 13.97 -4.67 -15.81
C THR A 46 14.31 -5.71 -16.88
N ARG A 47 13.58 -5.65 -18.00
CA ARG A 47 13.88 -6.37 -19.24
C ARG A 47 14.38 -5.44 -20.35
N ASP A 48 14.57 -4.17 -20.02
CA ASP A 48 14.91 -3.14 -21.00
C ASP A 48 16.28 -3.39 -21.62
N SER A 49 16.41 -2.96 -22.87
CA SER A 49 17.62 -3.11 -23.68
C SER A 49 18.83 -2.41 -23.05
N TRP A 50 18.64 -1.29 -22.36
CA TRP A 50 19.72 -0.54 -21.70
C TRP A 50 20.42 -1.34 -20.60
N ALA A 51 19.70 -2.22 -19.91
CA ALA A 51 20.25 -3.08 -18.87
C ALA A 51 20.86 -4.36 -19.45
N TRP A 52 20.22 -4.94 -20.48
CA TRP A 52 20.61 -6.22 -21.06
C TRP A 52 21.78 -6.10 -22.06
N LYS A 53 21.72 -5.14 -22.99
CA LYS A 53 22.70 -4.89 -24.07
C LYS A 53 23.25 -3.44 -24.02
N PRO A 54 23.96 -3.06 -22.96
CA PRO A 54 24.52 -1.75 -22.80
C PRO A 54 25.63 -1.49 -23.81
N ALA A 55 25.75 -0.23 -24.23
CA ALA A 55 26.92 0.23 -24.97
C ALA A 55 28.17 0.11 -24.07
N PRO A 56 29.25 -0.55 -24.54
CA PRO A 56 30.44 -0.82 -23.73
C PRO A 56 31.20 0.46 -23.33
N GLU A 57 30.98 1.57 -24.03
CA GLU A 57 31.62 2.86 -23.75
C GLU A 57 31.10 3.51 -22.47
N ILE A 58 29.83 3.30 -22.13
CA ILE A 58 29.15 3.94 -20.99
C ILE A 58 29.29 3.08 -19.73
N TRP A 59 29.35 1.76 -19.92
CA TRP A 59 29.22 0.79 -18.86
C TRP A 59 30.53 0.13 -18.50
N ARG A 60 30.82 0.12 -17.21
CA ARG A 60 31.96 -0.59 -16.65
C ARG A 60 31.49 -1.96 -16.20
N GLN A 61 32.13 -3.00 -16.72
CA GLN A 61 31.79 -4.38 -16.40
C GLN A 61 32.81 -4.98 -15.43
N ALA A 62 32.29 -5.72 -14.44
CA ALA A 62 33.10 -6.47 -13.49
C ALA A 62 32.47 -7.84 -13.26
N LYS A 63 33.28 -8.89 -13.35
CA LYS A 63 32.90 -10.22 -12.88
C LYS A 63 33.16 -10.29 -11.39
N SER A 64 32.12 -10.56 -10.62
CA SER A 64 32.20 -10.67 -9.16
C SER A 64 31.80 -12.06 -8.69
N LYS A 65 32.26 -12.42 -7.50
CA LYS A 65 31.94 -13.67 -6.81
C LYS A 65 31.44 -13.36 -5.41
N SER A 66 30.55 -14.21 -4.89
CA SER A 66 30.16 -14.12 -3.47
C SER A 66 31.29 -14.64 -2.59
N VAL A 67 31.57 -13.93 -1.51
CA VAL A 67 32.54 -14.37 -0.47
C VAL A 67 31.88 -14.61 0.89
N ASP A 68 30.55 -14.54 0.96
CA ASP A 68 29.80 -14.65 2.21
C ASP A 68 29.49 -16.09 2.66
N GLY A 69 29.69 -17.08 1.77
CA GLY A 69 29.40 -18.49 2.01
C GLY A 69 27.91 -18.86 2.12
N ARG A 70 26.98 -17.94 1.84
CA ARG A 70 25.53 -18.16 2.07
C ARG A 70 24.77 -18.73 0.88
N ASN A 71 25.43 -18.89 -0.29
CA ASN A 71 24.88 -19.45 -1.53
C ASN A 71 23.55 -18.85 -2.05
N LYS A 72 23.04 -17.77 -1.46
CA LYS A 72 21.84 -17.06 -1.94
C LYS A 72 22.00 -16.52 -3.36
N LEU A 73 23.23 -16.17 -3.73
CA LEU A 73 23.55 -15.62 -5.03
C LEU A 73 23.21 -16.59 -6.18
N VAL A 74 23.39 -17.89 -5.99
CA VAL A 74 23.12 -18.90 -7.02
C VAL A 74 21.64 -18.94 -7.36
N GLY A 75 20.76 -18.96 -6.35
CA GLY A 75 19.31 -18.90 -6.54
C GLY A 75 18.87 -17.59 -7.21
N PHE A 76 19.48 -16.47 -6.82
CA PHE A 76 19.20 -15.17 -7.41
C PHE A 76 19.63 -15.08 -8.89
N VAL A 77 20.82 -15.58 -9.24
CA VAL A 77 21.30 -15.62 -10.63
C VAL A 77 20.42 -16.53 -11.48
N LYS A 78 20.04 -17.70 -10.95
CA LYS A 78 19.09 -18.61 -11.60
C LYS A 78 17.76 -17.90 -11.86
N TYR A 79 17.22 -17.19 -10.87
CA TYR A 79 16.00 -16.42 -11.03
C TYR A 79 16.08 -15.35 -12.13
N LEU A 80 17.19 -14.61 -12.20
CA LEU A 80 17.42 -13.63 -13.27
C LEU A 80 17.47 -14.30 -14.65
N LYS A 81 18.15 -15.45 -14.74
CA LYS A 81 18.27 -16.25 -15.97
C LYS A 81 16.93 -16.78 -16.44
N ASP A 82 16.22 -17.51 -15.57
CA ASP A 82 14.95 -18.16 -15.89
C ASP A 82 13.89 -17.14 -16.35
N ARG A 83 13.91 -15.94 -15.77
CA ARG A 83 12.96 -14.86 -16.08
C ARG A 83 13.45 -13.88 -17.15
N LYS A 84 14.64 -14.11 -17.70
CA LYS A 84 15.33 -13.26 -18.68
C LYS A 84 15.34 -11.77 -18.31
N LYS A 85 15.68 -11.45 -17.06
CA LYS A 85 15.67 -10.08 -16.54
C LYS A 85 16.96 -9.68 -15.85
N CYS A 86 17.14 -8.38 -15.70
CA CYS A 86 18.24 -7.78 -14.93
C CYS A 86 17.69 -7.23 -13.62
N ALA A 87 18.52 -7.18 -12.59
CA ALA A 87 18.22 -6.40 -11.38
C ALA A 87 19.06 -5.12 -11.40
N TYR A 88 18.49 -4.02 -10.93
CA TYR A 88 19.18 -2.74 -10.91
C TYR A 88 18.96 -2.00 -9.60
N GLY A 89 19.87 -1.08 -9.29
CA GLY A 89 19.80 -0.23 -8.11
C GLY A 89 20.54 1.09 -8.33
N ARG A 90 20.09 2.15 -7.68
CA ARG A 90 20.83 3.41 -7.63
C ARG A 90 21.74 3.41 -6.42
N TYR A 91 22.95 3.92 -6.62
CA TYR A 91 23.90 4.13 -5.52
C TYR A 91 24.34 5.58 -5.38
N SER A 92 24.03 6.40 -6.37
CA SER A 92 24.08 7.86 -6.31
C SER A 92 22.93 8.43 -7.15
N PRO A 93 22.63 9.73 -7.05
CA PRO A 93 21.61 10.38 -7.89
C PRO A 93 21.86 10.26 -9.40
N THR A 94 23.12 10.06 -9.82
CA THR A 94 23.52 9.99 -11.23
C THR A 94 24.12 8.64 -11.60
N SER A 95 24.09 7.66 -10.71
CA SER A 95 24.82 6.41 -10.88
C SER A 95 23.95 5.18 -10.64
N VAL A 96 24.10 4.20 -11.53
CA VAL A 96 23.27 3.00 -11.58
C VAL A 96 24.18 1.78 -11.54
N PHE A 97 23.76 0.79 -10.76
CA PHE A 97 24.36 -0.53 -10.67
C PHE A 97 23.37 -1.55 -11.23
N VAL A 98 23.83 -2.42 -12.11
CA VAL A 98 23.03 -3.46 -12.76
C VAL A 98 23.69 -4.81 -12.56
N VAL A 99 22.88 -5.79 -12.22
CA VAL A 99 23.25 -7.18 -12.12
C VAL A 99 22.55 -7.94 -13.24
N THR A 100 23.35 -8.64 -14.04
CA THR A 100 22.87 -9.41 -15.18
C THR A 100 23.34 -10.85 -15.09
N TYR A 101 22.49 -11.79 -15.46
CA TYR A 101 22.95 -13.12 -15.83
C TYR A 101 23.64 -13.02 -17.19
N GLN A 102 24.83 -13.61 -17.34
CA GLN A 102 25.48 -13.69 -18.65
C GLN A 102 25.48 -15.17 -19.04
N GLU A 103 24.81 -15.49 -20.16
CA GLU A 103 25.00 -16.76 -20.86
C GLU A 103 26.37 -16.72 -21.54
N GLN A 104 27.44 -16.81 -20.75
CA GLN A 104 28.71 -17.25 -21.30
C GLN A 104 28.77 -18.76 -21.12
N ASP A 105 28.91 -19.48 -22.22
CA ASP A 105 29.22 -20.90 -22.21
C ASP A 105 30.43 -21.15 -21.31
N GLY A 106 30.21 -21.86 -20.19
CA GLY A 106 31.24 -22.17 -19.21
C GLY A 106 31.42 -21.21 -18.04
N ALA A 107 30.56 -20.20 -17.87
CA ALA A 107 30.56 -19.41 -16.64
C ALA A 107 30.03 -20.25 -15.46
N SER A 108 30.81 -20.35 -14.38
CA SER A 108 30.34 -20.97 -13.12
C SER A 108 29.05 -20.29 -12.67
N ALA A 109 28.07 -21.07 -12.21
CA ALA A 109 26.79 -20.58 -11.69
C ALA A 109 26.93 -19.58 -10.52
N GLU A 110 28.14 -19.48 -9.95
CA GLU A 110 28.49 -18.60 -8.84
C GLU A 110 29.04 -17.24 -9.28
N ALA A 111 29.36 -17.07 -10.58
CA ALA A 111 29.92 -15.84 -11.10
C ALA A 111 28.80 -14.86 -11.50
N LEU A 112 28.83 -13.67 -10.92
CA LEU A 112 27.90 -12.59 -11.20
C LEU A 112 28.54 -11.59 -12.15
N THR A 113 27.80 -11.15 -13.17
CA THR A 113 28.23 -10.03 -14.00
C THR A 113 27.58 -8.75 -13.50
N CYS A 114 28.38 -7.88 -12.92
CA CYS A 114 27.97 -6.55 -12.48
C CYS A 114 28.37 -5.52 -13.53
N ARG A 115 27.48 -4.56 -13.76
CA ARG A 115 27.74 -3.40 -14.62
C ARG A 115 27.37 -2.15 -13.85
N PHE A 116 28.16 -1.10 -14.00
CA PHE A 116 27.87 0.15 -13.33
C PHE A 116 28.33 1.34 -14.16
N THR A 117 27.65 2.47 -13.98
CA THR A 117 28.05 3.75 -14.57
C THR A 117 27.79 4.89 -13.60
N ASN A 118 28.60 5.94 -13.72
CA ASN A 118 28.44 7.18 -12.96
C ASN A 118 27.65 8.25 -13.73
N SER A 119 27.26 7.97 -14.98
CA SER A 119 26.60 8.93 -15.87
C SER A 119 25.28 8.36 -16.39
N MET A 120 24.24 8.47 -15.57
CA MET A 120 22.89 8.07 -15.92
C MET A 120 22.31 8.85 -17.10
N SER A 121 22.77 10.08 -17.34
CA SER A 121 22.38 10.92 -18.47
C SER A 121 22.78 10.36 -19.83
N GLN A 122 23.77 9.46 -19.88
CA GLN A 122 24.21 8.82 -21.12
C GLN A 122 23.37 7.60 -21.49
N ILE A 123 22.52 7.12 -20.57
CA ILE A 123 21.70 5.94 -20.83
C ILE A 123 20.31 6.39 -21.31
N PRO A 124 19.91 6.06 -22.53
CA PRO A 124 18.60 6.41 -23.05
C PRO A 124 17.47 5.66 -22.32
N ASP A 125 16.32 6.32 -22.21
CA ASP A 125 15.02 5.72 -21.82
C ASP A 125 14.98 5.04 -20.46
N ILE A 126 15.76 5.56 -19.53
CA ILE A 126 15.84 5.03 -18.19
C ILE A 126 14.60 5.44 -17.35
N PRO A 127 13.80 4.50 -16.79
CA PRO A 127 12.52 4.80 -16.14
C PRO A 127 12.65 5.25 -14.68
N PHE A 128 13.84 5.65 -14.19
CA PHE A 128 13.89 6.18 -12.83
C PHE A 128 13.27 7.57 -12.82
N GLY A 129 12.05 7.64 -12.31
CA GLY A 129 11.45 8.91 -11.94
C GLY A 129 12.45 9.76 -11.14
N LYS A 130 12.40 11.08 -11.35
CA LYS A 130 13.23 12.07 -10.64
C LYS A 130 13.31 11.64 -9.17
N ALA A 131 14.54 11.43 -8.68
CA ALA A 131 14.76 10.94 -7.32
C ALA A 131 13.86 11.74 -6.36
N LYS A 132 12.93 11.05 -5.67
CA LYS A 132 12.03 11.70 -4.72
C LYS A 132 12.92 12.43 -3.73
N SER A 133 12.97 13.76 -3.82
CA SER A 133 13.71 14.56 -2.86
C SER A 133 13.19 14.19 -1.48
N LYS A 134 14.09 13.85 -0.55
CA LYS A 134 13.69 13.64 0.84
C LYS A 134 12.84 14.84 1.25
N PRO A 135 11.64 14.65 1.83
CA PRO A 135 10.82 15.77 2.27
C PRO A 135 11.66 16.64 3.20
N GLN A 136 11.94 17.86 2.75
CA GLN A 136 12.65 18.85 3.55
C GLN A 136 11.77 19.11 4.79
N PRO A 137 12.32 19.02 6.02
CA PRO A 137 11.53 19.29 7.21
C PRO A 137 10.93 20.68 7.08
N ALA A 138 9.60 20.76 7.21
CA ALA A 138 8.87 22.01 7.06
C ALA A 138 9.48 23.09 7.97
N PRO A 139 9.74 24.31 7.48
CA PRO A 139 10.23 25.38 8.33
C PRO A 139 9.23 25.63 9.45
N ALA A 140 9.73 25.64 10.69
CA ALA A 140 8.94 25.90 11.87
C ALA A 140 8.21 27.25 11.71
N LYS A 141 6.88 27.20 11.59
CA LYS A 141 6.04 28.40 11.52
C LYS A 141 6.16 29.16 12.84
N SER A 142 6.84 30.29 12.82
CA SER A 142 6.80 31.30 13.87
C SER A 142 5.36 31.85 13.98
N LYS A 143 4.88 31.99 15.21
CA LYS A 143 3.55 32.55 15.51
C LYS A 143 3.49 34.02 15.06
N PRO A 144 2.43 34.47 14.37
CA PRO A 144 2.23 35.89 14.09
C PRO A 144 1.75 36.65 15.35
N PRO A 145 2.11 37.95 15.50
CA PRO A 145 1.67 38.77 16.62
C PRO A 145 0.22 39.25 16.44
N VAL A 146 -0.45 39.42 17.58
CA VAL A 146 -1.84 39.91 17.72
C VAL A 146 -1.94 41.38 17.25
N PRO A 147 -2.89 41.74 16.37
CA PRO A 147 -3.14 43.15 16.04
C PRO A 147 -4.13 43.80 17.01
N THR A 148 -3.71 44.97 17.50
CA THR A 148 -4.46 45.92 18.34
C THR A 148 -5.64 46.54 17.59
N VAL A 149 -6.77 46.66 18.30
CA VAL A 149 -8.03 47.27 17.85
C VAL A 149 -7.97 48.80 18.01
N VAL A 150 -8.20 49.58 16.94
CA VAL A 150 -8.66 50.97 17.01
C VAL A 150 -9.67 51.24 15.89
N ALA A 151 -10.68 52.03 16.23
CA ALA A 151 -12.02 52.14 15.65
C ALA A 151 -12.19 53.21 14.55
N THR A 152 -13.23 52.99 13.69
CA THR A 152 -14.15 53.97 13.03
C THR A 152 -13.55 55.05 12.09
N ASN A 153 -14.10 55.42 10.92
CA ASN A 153 -15.51 55.60 10.55
C ASN A 153 -15.70 55.81 9.01
N ALA A 154 -16.84 55.35 8.46
CA ALA A 154 -17.71 55.91 7.38
C ALA A 154 -17.10 56.26 5.97
N ARG A 155 -17.62 55.86 4.78
CA ARG A 155 -18.94 56.08 4.15
C ARG A 155 -19.01 55.43 2.73
N SER A 156 -20.20 54.92 2.35
CA SER A 156 -20.85 54.78 0.99
C SER A 156 -20.07 54.12 -0.18
N SER A 157 -20.60 53.25 -1.05
CA SER A 157 -21.94 53.19 -1.67
C SER A 157 -22.23 51.82 -2.37
N SER A 158 -23.52 51.45 -2.41
CA SER A 158 -24.29 50.69 -3.42
C SER A 158 -23.68 49.51 -4.23
N SER A 159 -24.22 48.29 -4.05
CA SER A 159 -24.82 47.49 -5.14
C SER A 159 -25.35 46.09 -4.70
N ALA A 160 -26.59 45.81 -5.12
CA ALA A 160 -27.29 44.53 -5.36
C ALA A 160 -27.47 43.46 -4.25
N PRO A 161 -28.68 42.87 -4.10
CA PRO A 161 -28.95 41.83 -3.11
C PRO A 161 -28.42 40.46 -3.58
N LYS A 162 -27.37 39.96 -2.93
CA LYS A 162 -26.91 38.57 -3.09
C LYS A 162 -27.92 37.61 -2.44
N LYS A 163 -28.67 36.89 -3.28
CA LYS A 163 -29.39 35.67 -2.86
C LYS A 163 -28.37 34.65 -2.32
N LYS A 164 -28.54 34.24 -1.06
CA LYS A 164 -27.80 33.13 -0.45
C LYS A 164 -28.22 31.81 -1.15
N SER A 165 -27.48 31.42 -2.18
CA SER A 165 -27.54 30.06 -2.73
C SER A 165 -26.51 29.22 -1.97
N GLY A 166 -27.01 28.26 -1.19
CA GLY A 166 -26.17 27.36 -0.40
C GLY A 166 -25.29 26.47 -1.29
N MET A 167 -24.20 25.99 -0.70
CA MET A 167 -23.16 25.14 -1.31
C MET A 167 -23.72 23.92 -2.07
N LEU A 168 -24.91 23.44 -1.70
CA LEU A 168 -25.62 22.34 -2.35
C LEU A 168 -26.26 22.70 -3.72
N GLY A 169 -26.62 23.96 -3.95
CA GLY A 169 -27.22 24.40 -5.21
C GLY A 169 -26.22 24.45 -6.38
N ASN A 170 -24.94 24.71 -6.08
CA ASN A 170 -23.88 24.72 -7.08
C ASN A 170 -23.42 23.31 -7.51
N LEU A 171 -23.62 22.29 -6.66
CA LEU A 171 -23.24 20.91 -6.98
C LEU A 171 -24.24 20.27 -7.96
N LEU A 172 -25.54 20.42 -7.69
CA LEU A 172 -26.62 19.91 -8.58
C LEU A 172 -26.70 20.68 -9.91
N GLY A 173 -26.35 21.97 -9.93
CA GLY A 173 -26.26 22.77 -11.15
C GLY A 173 -25.02 22.51 -12.01
N ALA A 174 -23.95 21.97 -11.43
CA ALA A 174 -22.76 21.53 -12.17
C ALA A 174 -23.03 20.19 -12.88
N GLN A 175 -23.70 19.26 -12.19
CA GLN A 175 -24.01 17.92 -12.71
C GLN A 175 -25.00 17.94 -13.90
N LYS A 176 -25.94 18.89 -13.93
CA LYS A 176 -26.84 19.07 -15.08
C LYS A 176 -26.17 19.69 -16.32
N ARG A 177 -25.04 20.41 -16.16
CA ARG A 177 -24.33 21.03 -17.30
C ARG A 177 -23.40 20.06 -18.02
N THR A 178 -22.90 19.02 -17.33
CA THR A 178 -22.11 17.93 -17.94
C THR A 178 -22.98 16.98 -18.76
N ASN A 179 -24.22 16.70 -18.34
CA ASN A 179 -25.09 15.80 -19.11
C ASN A 179 -25.60 16.39 -20.43
N VAL A 180 -25.77 17.71 -20.53
CA VAL A 180 -26.20 18.37 -21.78
C VAL A 180 -25.06 18.50 -22.79
N HIS A 181 -23.79 18.51 -22.34
CA HIS A 181 -22.64 18.58 -23.25
C HIS A 181 -22.26 17.22 -23.86
N LEU A 182 -22.68 16.10 -23.26
CA LEU A 182 -22.41 14.75 -23.81
C LEU A 182 -23.35 14.37 -24.96
N HIS A 183 -24.58 14.90 -25.00
CA HIS A 183 -25.55 14.56 -26.05
C HIS A 183 -25.42 15.33 -27.38
N ASN A 184 -24.57 16.37 -27.45
CA ASN A 184 -24.51 17.27 -28.62
C ASN A 184 -23.16 17.30 -29.34
N ALA A 185 -22.27 16.32 -29.14
CA ALA A 185 -21.07 16.18 -29.96
C ALA A 185 -21.38 15.38 -31.25
N PRO A 186 -21.35 15.99 -32.45
CA PRO A 186 -21.70 15.29 -33.68
C PRO A 186 -20.52 14.46 -34.21
N THR A 187 -20.67 13.14 -34.23
CA THR A 187 -19.82 12.23 -35.00
C THR A 187 -20.18 12.31 -36.48
N LYS A 188 -19.43 13.09 -37.26
CA LYS A 188 -19.46 13.01 -38.73
C LYS A 188 -18.47 11.93 -39.20
N ALA A 189 -18.97 10.73 -39.48
CA ALA A 189 -18.35 9.82 -40.42
C ALA A 189 -19.44 9.17 -41.28
N LYS A 190 -19.28 9.27 -42.60
CA LYS A 190 -20.15 8.71 -43.64
C LYS A 190 -20.09 7.18 -43.62
N PRO A 191 -21.21 6.45 -43.81
CA PRO A 191 -21.16 5.03 -44.09
C PRO A 191 -20.97 4.81 -45.60
N LEU A 192 -19.98 3.99 -45.97
CA LEU A 192 -19.94 3.31 -47.26
C LEU A 192 -20.27 1.84 -47.00
N ALA A 193 -21.41 1.42 -47.52
CA ALA A 193 -21.89 0.04 -47.47
C ALA A 193 -21.03 -0.84 -48.39
N VAL A 194 -20.59 -2.00 -47.89
CA VAL A 194 -20.37 -3.19 -48.70
C VAL A 194 -20.96 -4.38 -47.97
N VAL A 195 -21.83 -5.10 -48.68
CA VAL A 195 -22.60 -6.27 -48.27
C VAL A 195 -21.92 -7.54 -48.79
N LYS A 196 -22.02 -8.62 -47.98
CA LYS A 196 -21.86 -10.09 -48.21
C LYS A 196 -20.70 -10.66 -47.38
N GLY A 197 -20.86 -11.73 -46.60
CA GLY A 197 -21.98 -12.63 -46.36
C GLY A 197 -21.46 -14.06 -46.09
N GLY A 198 -22.01 -14.73 -45.08
CA GLY A 198 -22.25 -16.19 -45.09
C GLY A 198 -21.17 -17.16 -44.60
N ALA A 199 -21.40 -17.67 -43.38
CA ALA A 199 -21.35 -19.07 -42.92
C ALA A 199 -20.03 -19.89 -42.92
N GLY A 200 -19.76 -20.50 -41.75
CA GLY A 200 -18.90 -21.68 -41.61
C GLY A 200 -17.95 -21.59 -40.42
N GLY A 201 -18.09 -22.50 -39.44
CA GLY A 201 -17.35 -22.48 -38.18
C GLY A 201 -15.86 -22.85 -38.25
N ALA A 202 -15.29 -23.00 -37.04
CA ALA A 202 -13.91 -23.31 -36.67
C ALA A 202 -13.00 -22.09 -36.44
N ALA A 203 -12.28 -22.17 -35.31
CA ALA A 203 -11.43 -21.15 -34.69
C ALA A 203 -10.46 -20.42 -35.63
N PRO A 204 -10.03 -19.18 -35.31
CA PRO A 204 -8.86 -18.61 -35.94
C PRO A 204 -7.71 -18.40 -34.95
N ALA A 205 -6.72 -19.29 -35.04
CA ALA A 205 -5.33 -18.84 -35.04
C ALA A 205 -5.08 -18.21 -36.42
N GLY A 206 -4.81 -16.91 -36.47
CA GLY A 206 -4.54 -16.23 -37.74
C GLY A 206 -4.42 -14.73 -37.56
N VAL A 207 -3.18 -14.27 -37.34
CA VAL A 207 -2.79 -12.86 -37.44
C VAL A 207 -2.96 -12.45 -38.91
N ALA A 208 -4.01 -11.71 -39.20
CA ALA A 208 -4.15 -11.02 -40.48
C ALA A 208 -3.34 -9.71 -40.42
N GLU A 209 -2.20 -9.68 -41.11
CA GLU A 209 -1.55 -8.44 -41.54
C GLU A 209 -2.47 -7.75 -42.56
N GLY A 210 -3.33 -6.85 -42.09
CA GLY A 210 -4.16 -5.99 -42.92
C GLY A 210 -4.10 -4.57 -42.38
N GLY A 211 -3.67 -3.63 -43.23
CA GLY A 211 -3.61 -2.16 -43.06
C GLY A 211 -4.03 -1.63 -41.68
N GLY A 212 -3.04 -1.47 -40.80
CA GLY A 212 -3.25 -1.14 -39.40
C GLY A 212 -3.76 0.28 -39.18
N GLU A 213 -5.08 0.44 -39.05
CA GLU A 213 -5.59 1.47 -38.14
C GLU A 213 -4.99 1.19 -36.77
N ALA A 214 -4.27 2.18 -36.22
CA ALA A 214 -3.69 2.08 -34.90
C ALA A 214 -4.81 1.76 -33.90
N ARG A 215 -4.69 0.62 -33.21
CA ARG A 215 -5.60 0.26 -32.12
C ARG A 215 -5.60 1.42 -31.12
N THR A 216 -6.77 1.78 -30.62
CA THR A 216 -6.92 2.83 -29.61
C THR A 216 -7.16 2.20 -28.24
N ALA A 217 -6.81 2.90 -27.16
CA ALA A 217 -7.09 2.41 -25.80
C ALA A 217 -8.57 2.05 -25.57
N PRO A 218 -9.57 2.85 -26.03
CA PRO A 218 -10.99 2.47 -25.94
C PRO A 218 -11.31 1.16 -26.66
N GLN A 219 -10.70 0.90 -27.82
CA GLN A 219 -10.89 -0.36 -28.53
C GLN A 219 -10.37 -1.53 -27.71
N VAL A 220 -9.20 -1.39 -27.08
CA VAL A 220 -8.62 -2.43 -26.22
C VAL A 220 -9.51 -2.73 -25.02
N PHE A 221 -10.09 -1.71 -24.39
CA PHE A 221 -11.06 -1.92 -23.31
C PHE A 221 -12.34 -2.60 -23.78
N SER A 222 -12.86 -2.23 -24.94
CA SER A 222 -14.04 -2.87 -25.52
C SER A 222 -13.79 -4.34 -25.88
N ASP A 223 -12.65 -4.62 -26.52
CA ASP A 223 -12.23 -5.97 -26.90
C ASP A 223 -12.05 -6.83 -25.63
N PHE A 224 -11.36 -6.29 -24.61
CA PHE A 224 -11.14 -6.98 -23.35
C PHE A 224 -12.44 -7.26 -22.60
N ARG A 225 -13.35 -6.28 -22.51
CA ARG A 225 -14.66 -6.48 -21.88
C ARG A 225 -15.45 -7.58 -22.58
N SER A 226 -15.50 -7.56 -23.91
CA SER A 226 -16.21 -8.59 -24.70
C SER A 226 -15.60 -9.98 -24.49
N GLU A 227 -14.27 -10.07 -24.39
CA GLU A 227 -13.57 -11.33 -24.08
C GLU A 227 -13.91 -11.83 -22.68
N MET A 228 -13.97 -10.93 -21.69
CA MET A 228 -14.32 -11.30 -20.31
C MET A 228 -15.79 -11.72 -20.20
N GLU A 229 -16.71 -10.99 -20.82
CA GLU A 229 -18.13 -11.33 -20.90
C GLU A 229 -18.32 -12.75 -21.45
N GLN A 230 -17.69 -13.06 -22.58
CA GLN A 230 -17.77 -14.40 -23.17
C GLN A 230 -17.22 -15.47 -22.23
N LYS A 231 -16.07 -15.22 -21.57
CA LYS A 231 -15.49 -16.16 -20.61
C LYS A 231 -16.38 -16.39 -19.40
N MET A 232 -17.04 -15.34 -18.90
CA MET A 232 -17.98 -15.46 -17.77
C MET A 232 -19.23 -16.25 -18.18
N LEU A 233 -19.77 -16.02 -19.38
CA LEU A 233 -20.90 -16.79 -19.91
C LEU A 233 -20.54 -18.26 -20.14
N ASP A 234 -19.37 -18.54 -20.72
CA ASP A 234 -18.88 -19.90 -20.92
C ASP A 234 -18.70 -20.62 -19.56
N PHE A 235 -18.20 -19.90 -18.56
CA PHE A 235 -18.04 -20.41 -17.20
C PHE A 235 -19.38 -20.63 -16.49
N ASP A 236 -20.39 -19.79 -16.72
CA ASP A 236 -21.74 -19.99 -16.20
C ASP A 236 -22.32 -21.32 -16.68
N ILE A 237 -22.23 -21.56 -17.99
CA ILE A 237 -22.71 -22.77 -18.66
C ILE A 237 -21.91 -24.02 -18.22
N ALA A 238 -20.64 -23.87 -17.85
CA ALA A 238 -19.79 -24.98 -17.43
C ALA A 238 -20.16 -25.50 -16.02
N GLU A 239 -21.09 -26.47 -15.95
CA GLU A 239 -21.56 -27.06 -14.68
C GLU A 239 -20.45 -27.72 -13.85
N ASN A 240 -19.40 -28.22 -14.48
CA ASN A 240 -18.30 -28.94 -13.82
C ASN A 240 -17.18 -28.02 -13.34
N GLU A 241 -17.18 -26.75 -13.73
CA GLU A 241 -16.15 -25.78 -13.36
C GLU A 241 -16.66 -24.91 -12.20
N THR A 242 -15.93 -24.93 -11.09
CA THR A 242 -16.25 -24.17 -9.88
C THR A 242 -15.38 -22.93 -9.70
N GLU A 243 -14.25 -22.87 -10.41
CA GLU A 243 -13.31 -21.73 -10.42
C GLU A 243 -12.87 -21.39 -11.85
N LEU A 244 -12.79 -20.09 -12.17
CA LEU A 244 -12.27 -19.56 -13.42
C LEU A 244 -11.05 -18.69 -13.13
N LYS A 245 -9.90 -19.04 -13.73
CA LYS A 245 -8.65 -18.28 -13.57
C LYS A 245 -8.37 -17.39 -14.77
N ILE A 246 -8.45 -16.08 -14.56
CA ILE A 246 -8.23 -15.06 -15.58
C ILE A 246 -6.86 -14.43 -15.37
N LYS A 247 -5.95 -14.70 -16.30
CA LYS A 247 -4.63 -14.08 -16.34
C LYS A 247 -4.68 -12.80 -17.15
N ILE A 248 -4.34 -11.69 -16.50
CA ILE A 248 -4.29 -10.36 -17.07
C ILE A 248 -2.82 -9.98 -17.23
N SER A 249 -2.35 -9.82 -18.46
CA SER A 249 -1.02 -9.29 -18.75
C SER A 249 -1.15 -7.95 -19.47
N LEU A 250 -0.70 -6.88 -18.82
CA LEU A 250 -0.73 -5.54 -19.41
C LEU A 250 0.09 -5.47 -20.70
N ALA A 251 1.22 -6.19 -20.75
CA ALA A 251 2.08 -6.25 -21.92
C ALA A 251 1.40 -6.92 -23.13
N GLU A 252 0.59 -7.95 -22.90
CA GLU A 252 -0.14 -8.64 -23.97
C GLU A 252 -1.33 -7.81 -24.46
N ILE A 253 -2.10 -7.26 -23.53
CA ILE A 253 -3.31 -6.48 -23.82
C ILE A 253 -2.97 -5.17 -24.55
N THR A 254 -1.85 -4.54 -24.19
CA THR A 254 -1.40 -3.29 -24.82
C THR A 254 -0.51 -3.50 -26.05
N ARG A 255 -0.36 -4.75 -26.51
CA ARG A 255 0.45 -5.07 -27.69
C ARG A 255 -0.16 -4.42 -28.94
N GLY A 256 0.61 -3.55 -29.58
CA GLY A 256 0.20 -2.83 -30.78
C GLY A 256 -0.45 -1.46 -30.53
N LEU A 257 -0.57 -1.03 -29.27
CA LEU A 257 -0.86 0.38 -28.95
C LEU A 257 0.39 1.25 -29.13
N ASP A 258 0.17 2.53 -29.44
CA ASP A 258 1.20 3.56 -29.34
C ASP A 258 1.56 3.85 -27.88
N GLU A 259 2.71 4.46 -27.62
CA GLU A 259 3.16 4.72 -26.25
C GLU A 259 2.21 5.65 -25.49
N GLU A 260 1.58 6.60 -26.18
CA GLU A 260 0.60 7.49 -25.55
C GLU A 260 -0.64 6.71 -25.08
N ALA A 261 -1.23 5.83 -25.90
CA ALA A 261 -2.38 5.04 -25.47
C ALA A 261 -2.02 3.97 -24.43
N LYS A 262 -0.79 3.42 -24.45
CA LYS A 262 -0.31 2.50 -23.41
C LYS A 262 -0.42 3.10 -22.01
N THR A 263 -0.09 4.38 -21.84
CA THR A 263 -0.18 5.06 -20.54
C THR A 263 -1.61 5.22 -20.00
N ARG A 264 -2.62 5.06 -20.87
CA ARG A 264 -4.04 5.16 -20.51
C ARG A 264 -4.63 3.81 -20.07
N VAL A 265 -3.95 2.70 -20.37
CA VAL A 265 -4.39 1.36 -20.00
C VAL A 265 -3.67 0.96 -18.72
N ASN A 266 -4.43 0.84 -17.63
CA ASN A 266 -3.91 0.48 -16.31
C ASN A 266 -4.42 -0.90 -15.88
N ILE A 267 -3.58 -1.64 -15.16
CA ILE A 267 -3.93 -2.97 -14.65
C ILE A 267 -5.13 -2.91 -13.70
N GLU A 268 -5.26 -1.85 -12.91
CA GLU A 268 -6.38 -1.66 -11.97
C GLU A 268 -7.72 -1.54 -12.70
N THR A 269 -7.73 -0.84 -13.84
CA THR A 269 -8.93 -0.72 -14.69
C THR A 269 -9.32 -2.07 -15.28
N LEU A 270 -8.35 -2.87 -15.72
CA LEU A 270 -8.61 -4.21 -16.25
C LEU A 270 -9.12 -5.17 -15.16
N LYS A 271 -8.57 -5.09 -13.93
CA LYS A 271 -9.09 -5.85 -12.78
C LYS A 271 -10.54 -5.48 -12.48
N PHE A 272 -10.86 -4.19 -12.44
CA PHE A 272 -12.22 -3.71 -12.20
C PHE A 272 -13.19 -4.22 -13.26
N MET A 273 -12.78 -4.26 -14.54
CA MET A 273 -13.61 -4.83 -15.61
C MET A 273 -13.91 -6.32 -15.38
N VAL A 274 -12.95 -7.11 -14.87
CA VAL A 274 -13.21 -8.52 -14.57
C VAL A 274 -14.23 -8.67 -13.43
N ILE A 275 -14.13 -7.85 -12.39
CA ILE A 275 -15.08 -7.86 -11.25
C ILE A 275 -16.47 -7.42 -11.73
N GLU A 276 -16.56 -6.31 -12.46
CA GLU A 276 -17.81 -5.78 -13.05
C GLU A 276 -18.51 -6.84 -13.91
N GLN A 277 -17.76 -7.56 -14.75
CA GLN A 277 -18.33 -8.60 -15.61
C GLN A 277 -18.73 -9.86 -14.85
N ALA A 278 -18.04 -10.22 -13.77
CA ALA A 278 -18.46 -11.32 -12.92
C ALA A 278 -19.79 -10.99 -12.22
N GLU A 279 -19.90 -9.79 -11.63
CA GLU A 279 -21.12 -9.31 -10.96
C GLU A 279 -22.30 -9.15 -11.94
N GLU A 280 -22.07 -8.69 -13.17
CA GLU A 280 -23.10 -8.53 -14.19
C GLU A 280 -23.70 -9.87 -14.66
N VAL A 281 -22.88 -10.92 -14.73
CA VAL A 281 -23.35 -12.27 -15.08
C VAL A 281 -24.02 -12.95 -13.90
N ASN A 282 -23.42 -12.87 -12.70
CA ASN A 282 -23.99 -13.43 -11.49
C ASN A 282 -23.50 -12.69 -10.23
N GLU A 283 -24.43 -12.04 -9.52
CA GLU A 283 -24.16 -11.26 -8.31
C GLU A 283 -23.63 -12.11 -7.13
N GLU A 284 -23.82 -13.44 -7.16
CA GLU A 284 -23.41 -14.36 -6.08
C GLU A 284 -21.99 -14.91 -6.28
N TRP A 285 -21.34 -14.59 -7.41
CA TRP A 285 -19.98 -15.02 -7.67
C TRP A 285 -18.95 -14.17 -6.94
N VAL A 286 -17.86 -14.81 -6.53
CA VAL A 286 -16.78 -14.18 -5.79
C VAL A 286 -15.56 -14.03 -6.68
N ALA A 287 -15.20 -12.79 -7.03
CA ALA A 287 -13.97 -12.47 -7.74
C ALA A 287 -12.86 -12.06 -6.76
N ASN A 288 -11.78 -12.83 -6.70
CA ASN A 288 -10.62 -12.53 -5.86
C ASN A 288 -9.35 -12.33 -6.68
N GLN A 289 -8.46 -11.47 -6.19
CA GLN A 289 -7.15 -11.25 -6.79
C GLN A 289 -6.09 -12.12 -6.10
N GLU A 290 -5.37 -12.94 -6.86
CA GLU A 290 -4.19 -13.60 -6.30
C GLU A 290 -3.05 -12.59 -6.03
N PRO A 291 -2.23 -12.81 -4.99
CA PRO A 291 -1.01 -12.05 -4.76
C PRO A 291 -0.08 -12.19 -5.98
N SER A 292 0.07 -11.11 -6.74
CA SER A 292 0.99 -11.04 -7.87
C SER A 292 2.29 -10.36 -7.44
N GLU A 293 3.43 -10.95 -7.83
CA GLU A 293 4.75 -10.34 -7.64
C GLU A 293 5.03 -9.21 -8.64
N PHE A 294 4.17 -9.04 -9.66
CA PHE A 294 4.38 -8.14 -10.78
C PHE A 294 3.33 -7.02 -10.79
N MET A 295 3.75 -5.79 -11.08
CA MET A 295 2.80 -4.67 -11.17
C MET A 295 2.02 -4.65 -12.49
N ASP A 296 2.52 -5.35 -13.51
CA ASP A 296 1.98 -5.41 -14.87
C ASP A 296 1.26 -6.73 -15.19
N GLU A 297 1.26 -7.69 -14.27
CA GLU A 297 0.54 -8.96 -14.38
C GLU A 297 -0.36 -9.16 -13.16
N ALA A 298 -1.58 -9.65 -13.39
CA ALA A 298 -2.50 -10.01 -12.32
C ALA A 298 -3.25 -11.30 -12.68
N THR A 299 -3.52 -12.13 -11.69
CA THR A 299 -4.44 -13.27 -11.85
C THR A 299 -5.66 -12.99 -11.00
N MET A 300 -6.83 -12.95 -11.64
CA MET A 300 -8.13 -12.91 -10.97
C MET A 300 -8.69 -14.33 -10.98
N ILE A 301 -9.27 -14.76 -9.86
CA ILE A 301 -10.00 -16.02 -9.76
C ILE A 301 -11.46 -15.68 -9.47
N VAL A 302 -12.36 -16.21 -10.28
CA VAL A 302 -13.81 -16.11 -10.05
C VAL A 302 -14.30 -17.47 -9.56
N TYR A 303 -14.97 -17.48 -8.41
CA TYR A 303 -15.55 -18.67 -7.81
C TYR A 303 -17.08 -18.62 -7.94
N LYS A 304 -17.68 -19.77 -8.27
CA LYS A 304 -19.14 -19.92 -8.18
C LYS A 304 -19.60 -19.85 -6.71
N GLU A 305 -20.89 -19.61 -6.52
CA GLU A 305 -21.53 -19.55 -5.20
C GLU A 305 -21.11 -20.74 -4.32
N GLY A 306 -20.68 -20.47 -3.09
CA GLY A 306 -20.31 -21.50 -2.11
C GLY A 306 -18.97 -22.23 -2.37
N HIS A 307 -18.26 -21.94 -3.46
CA HIS A 307 -16.99 -22.58 -3.81
C HIS A 307 -15.75 -21.74 -3.48
N ALA A 308 -15.94 -20.49 -3.02
CA ALA A 308 -14.84 -19.65 -2.59
C ALA A 308 -14.19 -20.19 -1.31
N PRO A 309 -12.85 -20.31 -1.25
CA PRO A 309 -12.13 -20.71 -0.03
C PRO A 309 -12.41 -19.75 1.15
N GLU A 310 -12.38 -20.27 2.38
CA GLU A 310 -12.68 -19.49 3.60
C GLU A 310 -11.70 -18.32 3.78
N ASP A 311 -10.43 -18.51 3.42
CA ASP A 311 -9.38 -17.50 3.40
C ASP A 311 -9.68 -16.35 2.44
N VAL A 312 -10.32 -16.63 1.29
CA VAL A 312 -10.74 -15.61 0.32
C VAL A 312 -11.94 -14.83 0.83
N LEU A 313 -12.93 -15.53 1.41
CA LEU A 313 -14.10 -14.91 2.02
C LEU A 313 -13.71 -14.02 3.21
N GLU A 314 -12.74 -14.43 4.02
CA GLU A 314 -12.17 -13.59 5.08
C GLU A 314 -11.52 -12.33 4.53
N GLU A 315 -10.78 -12.42 3.42
CA GLU A 315 -10.10 -11.28 2.81
C GLU A 315 -11.10 -10.27 2.24
N MET A 316 -12.15 -10.72 1.54
CA MET A 316 -13.24 -9.86 1.09
C MET A 316 -13.92 -9.16 2.27
N ASN A 317 -14.28 -9.90 3.32
CA ASN A 317 -14.87 -9.33 4.53
C ASN A 317 -13.93 -8.33 5.23
N ARG A 318 -12.60 -8.51 5.14
CA ARG A 318 -11.61 -7.56 5.65
C ARG A 318 -11.53 -6.29 4.81
N VAL A 319 -11.76 -6.38 3.50
CA VAL A 319 -11.77 -5.24 2.58
C VAL A 319 -13.09 -4.47 2.66
N GLU A 320 -14.23 -5.14 2.86
CA GLU A 320 -15.54 -4.50 3.09
C GLU A 320 -15.63 -3.73 4.42
N LEU A 321 -14.78 -4.04 5.40
CA LEU A 321 -14.48 -3.17 6.53
C LEU A 321 -13.69 -1.94 6.07
N THR A 322 -14.37 -1.08 5.32
CA THR A 322 -13.88 0.18 4.77
C THR A 322 -13.17 1.02 5.85
N GLU A 323 -12.17 1.78 5.40
CA GLU A 323 -11.34 2.65 6.24
C GLU A 323 -12.18 3.62 7.11
N ASP A 324 -13.38 3.96 6.65
CA ASP A 324 -14.39 4.74 7.39
C ASP A 324 -15.01 3.97 8.57
N MET A 325 -15.31 2.67 8.44
CA MET A 325 -15.77 1.85 9.56
C MET A 325 -14.65 1.58 10.57
N ARG A 326 -13.41 1.42 10.11
CA ARG A 326 -12.23 1.34 10.99
C ARG A 326 -12.00 2.66 11.73
N GLY A 327 -12.20 3.78 11.05
CA GLY A 327 -12.17 5.12 11.62
C GLY A 327 -13.29 5.33 12.65
N GLN A 328 -14.51 4.91 12.35
CA GLN A 328 -15.65 4.97 13.26
C GLN A 328 -15.48 4.04 14.46
N ALA A 329 -14.99 2.81 14.27
CA ALA A 329 -14.72 1.87 15.35
C ALA A 329 -13.62 2.39 16.29
N ARG A 330 -12.52 2.94 15.74
CA ARG A 330 -11.50 3.63 16.53
C ARG A 330 -12.06 4.86 17.25
N ALA A 331 -12.84 5.68 16.57
CA ALA A 331 -13.46 6.87 17.16
C ALA A 331 -14.43 6.50 18.30
N LEU A 332 -15.18 5.41 18.16
CA LEU A 332 -16.10 4.91 19.18
C LEU A 332 -15.32 4.34 20.39
N GLN A 333 -14.21 3.64 20.13
CA GLN A 333 -13.34 3.11 21.18
C GLN A 333 -12.62 4.24 21.94
N ASP A 334 -12.12 5.26 21.24
CA ASP A 334 -11.54 6.46 21.83
C ASP A 334 -12.58 7.30 22.59
N ALA A 335 -13.83 7.35 22.10
CA ALA A 335 -14.93 8.03 22.80
C ALA A 335 -15.29 7.32 24.12
N ARG A 336 -15.39 5.98 24.12
CA ARG A 336 -15.59 5.20 25.36
C ARG A 336 -14.46 5.41 26.34
N ARG A 337 -13.19 5.37 25.87
CA ARG A 337 -12.02 5.59 26.73
C ARG A 337 -12.02 6.99 27.35
N ARG A 338 -12.38 8.03 26.59
CA ARG A 338 -12.50 9.40 27.13
C ARG A 338 -13.66 9.54 28.12
N GLU A 339 -14.74 8.79 27.95
CA GLU A 339 -15.85 8.79 28.89
C GLU A 339 -15.47 8.10 30.20
N GLU A 340 -14.74 6.99 30.13
CA GLU A 340 -14.17 6.29 31.29
C GLU A 340 -13.18 7.19 32.04
N GLU A 341 -12.23 7.83 31.34
CA GLU A 341 -11.28 8.78 31.95
C GLU A 341 -12.01 9.98 32.61
N ARG A 342 -13.16 10.41 32.06
CA ARG A 342 -13.98 11.47 32.68
C ARG A 342 -14.70 10.98 33.93
N LYS A 343 -15.28 9.78 33.90
CA LYS A 343 -15.94 9.16 35.06
C LYS A 343 -14.94 8.92 36.18
N GLU A 344 -13.74 8.43 35.86
CA GLU A 344 -12.66 8.21 36.82
C GLU A 344 -12.22 9.53 37.47
N ARG A 345 -11.99 10.60 36.68
CA ARG A 345 -11.70 11.93 37.23
C ARG A 345 -12.81 12.50 38.09
N GLN A 346 -14.07 12.23 37.73
CA GLN A 346 -15.22 12.70 38.50
C GLN A 346 -15.37 11.94 39.82
N ILE A 347 -15.08 10.64 39.83
CA ILE A 347 -15.00 9.82 41.05
C ILE A 347 -13.85 10.30 41.94
N ASP A 348 -12.67 10.56 41.38
CA ASP A 348 -11.53 11.10 42.14
C ASP A 348 -11.83 12.46 42.76
N LEU A 349 -12.51 13.35 42.03
CA LEU A 349 -12.96 14.65 42.54
C LEU A 349 -14.01 14.50 43.65
N ALA A 350 -14.96 13.58 43.50
CA ALA A 350 -15.96 13.29 44.52
C ALA A 350 -15.33 12.67 45.78
N ASN A 351 -14.40 11.73 45.63
CA ASN A 351 -13.66 11.13 46.74
C ASN A 351 -12.80 12.17 47.45
N ARG A 352 -12.16 13.08 46.71
CA ARG A 352 -11.37 14.17 47.29
C ARG A 352 -12.23 15.20 48.01
N ALA A 353 -13.42 15.49 47.51
CA ALA A 353 -14.38 16.36 48.18
C ALA A 353 -14.98 15.70 49.45
N ALA A 354 -15.25 14.39 49.41
CA ALA A 354 -15.71 13.63 50.57
C ALA A 354 -14.65 13.59 51.68
N LEU A 355 -13.38 13.39 51.33
CA LEU A 355 -12.25 13.46 52.28
C LEU A 355 -12.06 14.85 52.91
N GLN A 356 -12.38 15.94 52.18
CA GLN A 356 -12.34 17.29 52.74
C GLN A 356 -13.55 17.61 53.64
N ALA A 357 -14.70 16.98 53.43
CA ALA A 357 -15.88 17.17 54.28
C ALA A 357 -15.73 16.48 55.64
N ASP A 358 -15.03 15.35 55.72
CA ASP A 358 -14.77 14.64 56.97
C ASP A 358 -13.72 15.35 57.86
N ASP A 359 -12.80 16.14 57.29
CA ASP A 359 -11.80 16.89 58.06
C ASP A 359 -12.39 18.09 58.84
N GLU A 360 -13.51 18.68 58.38
CA GLU A 360 -14.18 19.76 59.11
C GLU A 360 -14.98 19.27 60.33
N ASP A 361 -15.53 18.04 60.28
CA ASP A 361 -16.27 17.44 61.40
C ASP A 361 -15.35 16.76 62.44
N VAL A 362 -14.19 16.23 62.03
CA VAL A 362 -13.22 15.63 62.96
C VAL A 362 -12.46 16.70 63.78
N ALA A 363 -12.27 17.91 63.22
CA ALA A 363 -11.66 19.03 63.94
C ALA A 363 -12.54 19.57 65.09
N ALA A 364 -13.86 19.40 65.02
CA ALA A 364 -14.80 19.83 66.07
C ALA A 364 -14.90 18.84 67.24
N LEU A 365 -14.53 17.56 67.04
CA LEU A 365 -14.76 16.48 68.00
C LEU A 365 -13.64 16.25 69.04
N ASN A 366 -12.52 16.98 68.96
CA ASN A 366 -11.34 16.70 69.80
C ASN A 366 -10.98 17.80 70.84
N THR A 367 -11.91 18.71 71.16
CA THR A 367 -11.66 19.79 72.15
C THR A 367 -12.29 19.56 73.53
N LYS A 368 -13.07 18.49 73.75
CA LYS A 368 -13.67 18.16 75.05
C LYS A 368 -13.33 16.74 75.50
N LYS A 369 -12.51 16.66 76.54
CA LYS A 369 -12.09 15.48 77.33
C LYS A 369 -10.87 14.71 76.79
N ARG A 370 -9.71 15.35 76.93
CA ARG A 370 -8.44 14.64 77.04
C ARG A 370 -8.38 14.01 78.44
N ASP A 371 -8.75 12.74 78.55
CA ASP A 371 -8.67 11.98 79.80
C ASP A 371 -7.19 11.90 80.22
N ARG A 372 -6.88 12.39 81.43
CA ARG A 372 -5.50 12.62 81.92
C ARG A 372 -4.92 11.43 82.69
N ARG A 373 -5.54 10.25 82.59
CA ARG A 373 -5.08 9.04 83.27
C ARG A 373 -3.85 8.46 82.57
N THR A 374 -2.82 8.15 83.34
CA THR A 374 -1.58 7.53 82.86
C THR A 374 -1.81 6.05 82.55
N ILE A 375 -1.06 5.52 81.56
CA ILE A 375 -1.20 4.15 81.04
C ILE A 375 -1.09 3.08 82.15
N GLU A 376 -0.35 3.35 83.22
CA GLU A 376 -0.19 2.46 84.38
C GLU A 376 -1.48 2.27 85.22
N GLU A 377 -2.36 3.28 85.29
CA GLU A 377 -3.64 3.16 86.01
C GLU A 377 -4.64 2.29 85.25
N ILE A 378 -4.61 2.31 83.91
CA ILE A 378 -5.51 1.51 83.06
C ILE A 378 -5.13 0.03 83.13
N GLN A 379 -3.85 -0.30 83.25
CA GLN A 379 -3.39 -1.69 83.32
C GLN A 379 -3.66 -2.35 84.68
N ARG A 380 -3.79 -1.57 85.76
CA ARG A 380 -4.13 -2.11 87.09
C ARG A 380 -5.59 -2.56 87.20
N GLY A 381 -6.49 -2.03 86.36
CA GLY A 381 -7.91 -2.40 86.35
C GLY A 381 -8.23 -3.72 85.65
N PHE A 382 -7.31 -4.27 84.85
CA PHE A 382 -7.53 -5.51 84.07
C PHE A 382 -6.96 -6.77 84.72
N GLY A 383 -6.30 -6.66 85.87
CA GLY A 383 -5.44 -7.70 86.44
C GLY A 383 -5.93 -8.41 87.70
N GLY A 384 -7.24 -8.50 87.95
CA GLY A 384 -7.71 -9.28 89.09
C GLY A 384 -9.22 -9.33 89.24
N GLU A 385 -9.84 -10.40 88.75
CA GLU A 385 -10.93 -11.05 89.47
C GLU A 385 -11.06 -12.51 89.00
N GLU A 386 -10.86 -13.41 89.96
CA GLU A 386 -10.92 -14.86 89.87
C GLU A 386 -12.34 -15.33 89.52
N LEU A 387 -12.48 -16.25 88.56
CA LEU A 387 -13.73 -17.01 88.39
C LEU A 387 -13.63 -18.36 89.11
N PRO A 388 -14.57 -18.67 90.03
CA PRO A 388 -14.53 -19.90 90.81
C PRO A 388 -15.07 -21.13 90.05
N ASN A 389 -14.41 -22.24 90.35
CA ASN A 389 -14.80 -23.65 90.19
C ASN A 389 -16.29 -23.94 89.95
N ASN A 390 -16.59 -24.60 88.82
CA ASN A 390 -17.85 -25.30 88.61
C ASN A 390 -17.66 -26.80 88.91
N LYS A 391 -18.15 -27.26 90.06
CA LYS A 391 -18.20 -28.66 90.49
C LYS A 391 -19.44 -29.35 89.91
N MET A 392 -19.22 -30.55 89.39
CA MET A 392 -20.22 -31.59 89.10
C MET A 392 -21.19 -31.87 90.27
N ALA A 393 -22.45 -32.20 89.92
CA ALA A 393 -23.24 -33.34 90.42
C ALA A 393 -24.59 -33.38 89.65
N LYS A 394 -24.92 -34.48 88.96
CA LYS A 394 -25.93 -35.51 89.34
C LYS A 394 -27.28 -34.90 89.77
N MET A 395 -28.42 -35.25 89.20
CA MET A 395 -28.92 -36.59 88.88
C MET A 395 -30.09 -36.48 87.90
#